data_AF-A0A550H4F4-F1
#
_entry.id   AF-A0A550H4F4-F1
#
_cell.length_a   1.000
_cell.length_b   1.000
_cell.length_c   1.000
_cell.angle_alpha   90.00
_cell.angle_beta   90.00
_cell.angle_gamma   90.00
#
_symmetry.space_group_name_H-M   'P 1'
#
loop_
_entity.id
_entity.type
_entity.pdbx_description
1 polymer ?
#
loop_
_entity_poly.entity_id
_entity_poly.type
_entity_poly.pdbx_seq_one_letter_code
_entity_poly.pdbx_strand_id
1 'polypeptide(L)'
;MPPLPIGNTLQVQNRLQWREWLIENHDKETEIWLILPKKSSGKQRIPYAETVEEALCFGWIDSTVKRLDEHHTVQRFTPRRKGSGYSQPNKERLRVMAEQGKVIENILEEVQHILDEEYQYPDDILTALQQDEETW
;
A
#
# COMPACT_ATOMS: atom_id res chain seq x y z
N MET A 1 12.37 4.89 23.29
CA MET A 1 12.21 5.91 22.23
C MET A 1 10.82 6.54 22.38
N PRO A 2 10.68 7.87 22.32
CA PRO A 2 9.37 8.52 22.34
C PRO A 2 8.56 8.17 21.06
N PRO A 3 7.22 8.21 21.10
CA PRO A 3 6.41 7.96 19.93
C PRO A 3 6.67 9.03 18.86
N LEU A 4 6.93 8.62 17.62
CA LEU A 4 7.20 9.52 16.49
C LEU A 4 6.12 10.61 16.38
N PRO A 5 6.43 11.91 16.34
CA PRO A 5 5.39 12.93 16.17
C PRO A 5 4.68 12.76 14.82
N ILE A 6 3.41 13.17 14.75
CA ILE A 6 2.70 13.26 13.47
C ILE A 6 3.32 14.43 12.71
N GLY A 7 3.80 14.17 11.48
CA GLY A 7 4.38 15.18 10.59
C GLY A 7 3.32 15.91 9.77
N ASN A 8 3.66 16.29 8.54
CA ASN A 8 2.71 16.91 7.61
C ASN A 8 1.55 15.95 7.32
N THR A 9 0.32 16.47 7.40
CA THR A 9 -0.90 15.69 7.20
C THR A 9 -1.61 16.08 5.92
N LEU A 10 -2.19 15.10 5.24
CA LEU A 10 -3.03 15.27 4.06
C LEU A 10 -4.41 14.66 4.32
N GLN A 11 -5.46 15.40 3.96
CA GLN A 11 -6.82 14.88 3.93
C GLN A 11 -7.31 14.77 2.49
N VAL A 12 -7.78 13.58 2.13
CA VAL A 12 -8.35 13.26 0.81
C VAL A 12 -9.66 12.50 1.01
N GLN A 13 -10.58 12.65 0.07
CA GLN A 13 -11.93 12.09 0.17
C GLN A 13 -12.08 10.76 -0.58
N ASN A 14 -11.25 10.54 -1.60
CA ASN A 14 -11.35 9.38 -2.49
C ASN A 14 -9.97 8.98 -3.04
N ARG A 15 -9.93 7.80 -3.68
CA ARG A 15 -8.74 7.21 -4.29
C ARG A 15 -8.07 8.13 -5.31
N LEU A 16 -8.84 8.88 -6.10
CA LEU A 16 -8.33 9.76 -7.14
C LEU A 16 -7.52 10.92 -6.54
N GLN A 17 -8.05 11.60 -5.52
CA GLN A 17 -7.32 12.68 -4.83
C GLN A 17 -6.02 12.21 -4.19
N TRP A 18 -5.98 10.96 -3.71
CA TRP A 18 -4.75 10.37 -3.20
C TRP A 18 -3.73 10.16 -4.32
N ARG A 19 -4.16 9.62 -5.47
CA ARG A 19 -3.31 9.45 -6.65
C ARG A 19 -2.79 10.78 -7.19
N GLU A 20 -3.63 11.81 -7.27
CA GLU A 20 -3.25 13.16 -7.71
C GLU A 20 -2.12 13.73 -6.83
N TRP A 21 -2.25 13.61 -5.51
CA TRP A 21 -1.18 14.03 -4.60
C TRP A 21 0.12 13.26 -4.85
N LEU A 22 0.06 11.94 -5.07
CA LEU A 22 1.25 11.14 -5.37
C LEU A 22 1.89 11.55 -6.69
N ILE A 23 1.12 11.79 -7.75
CA ILE A 23 1.63 12.28 -9.04
C ILE A 23 2.45 13.55 -8.83
N GLU A 24 1.95 14.48 -8.03
CA GLU A 24 2.57 15.78 -7.83
C GLU A 24 3.76 15.76 -6.86
N ASN A 25 3.81 14.82 -5.91
CA ASN A 25 4.67 14.92 -4.74
C ASN A 25 5.57 13.70 -4.44
N HIS A 26 5.38 12.55 -5.11
CA HIS A 26 6.09 11.32 -4.76
C HIS A 26 7.63 11.42 -4.82
N ASP A 27 8.16 12.34 -5.61
CA ASP A 27 9.59 12.60 -5.82
C ASP A 27 10.09 13.86 -5.08
N LYS A 28 9.19 14.64 -4.49
CA LYS A 28 9.49 15.90 -3.77
C LYS A 28 9.40 15.75 -2.26
N GLU A 29 8.49 14.91 -1.80
CA GLU A 29 8.22 14.70 -0.39
C GLU A 29 8.90 13.44 0.13
N THR A 30 9.27 13.47 1.41
CA THR A 30 9.93 12.32 2.07
C THR A 30 8.97 11.54 2.96
N GLU A 31 7.78 12.11 3.21
CA GLU A 31 6.79 11.56 4.12
C GLU A 31 5.45 12.29 3.97
N ILE A 32 4.35 11.58 4.20
CA ILE A 32 3.03 12.20 4.41
C ILE A 32 2.19 11.37 5.38
N TRP A 33 1.33 12.03 6.16
CA TRP A 33 0.35 11.38 7.01
C TRP A 33 -1.06 11.53 6.45
N LEU A 34 -1.64 10.45 5.95
CA LEU A 34 -3.00 10.47 5.41
C LEU A 34 -4.03 10.42 6.55
N ILE A 35 -4.88 11.45 6.64
CA ILE A 35 -6.00 11.50 7.58
C ILE A 35 -7.13 10.61 7.04
N LEU A 36 -7.50 9.59 7.81
CA LEU A 36 -8.51 8.62 7.46
C LEU A 36 -9.63 8.62 8.52
N PRO A 37 -10.90 8.81 8.12
CA PRO A 37 -12.02 8.61 9.03
C PRO A 37 -12.06 7.18 9.57
N LYS A 38 -12.34 7.05 10.87
CA LYS A 38 -12.59 5.76 11.51
C LYS A 38 -13.89 5.17 10.99
N LYS A 39 -13.96 3.84 10.93
CA LYS A 39 -15.20 3.12 10.60
C LYS A 39 -16.39 3.56 11.47
N SER A 40 -16.15 3.82 12.76
CA SER A 40 -17.17 4.27 13.72
C SER A 40 -17.72 5.68 13.44
N SER A 41 -17.06 6.48 12.61
CA SER A 41 -17.51 7.84 12.30
C SER A 41 -18.67 7.90 11.31
N GLY A 42 -18.98 6.80 10.61
CA GLY A 42 -20.00 6.75 9.56
C GLY A 42 -19.67 7.59 8.31
N LYS A 43 -18.51 8.25 8.27
CA LYS A 43 -18.07 9.06 7.14
C LYS A 43 -17.52 8.18 6.01
N GLN A 44 -17.64 8.67 4.78
CA GLN A 44 -16.96 8.09 3.63
C GLN A 44 -15.44 8.04 3.89
N ARG A 45 -14.83 6.90 3.61
CA ARG A 45 -13.39 6.68 3.79
C ARG A 45 -12.83 5.90 2.62
N ILE A 46 -11.59 6.19 2.26
CA ILE A 46 -10.83 5.38 1.31
C ILE A 46 -10.55 4.02 1.99
N PRO A 47 -10.86 2.89 1.34
CA PRO A 47 -10.43 1.57 1.80
C PRO A 47 -8.91 1.52 1.95
N TYR A 48 -8.44 0.86 3.00
CA TYR A 48 -7.00 0.73 3.27
C TYR A 48 -6.23 0.15 2.07
N ALA A 49 -6.78 -0.87 1.42
CA ALA A 49 -6.17 -1.49 0.25
C ALA A 49 -5.90 -0.47 -0.86
N GLU A 50 -6.86 0.41 -1.17
CA GLU A 50 -6.71 1.43 -2.19
C GLU A 50 -5.62 2.45 -1.84
N THR A 51 -5.50 2.82 -0.55
CA THR A 51 -4.43 3.74 -0.12
C THR A 51 -3.04 3.14 -0.33
N VAL A 52 -2.89 1.83 -0.06
CA VAL A 52 -1.63 1.10 -0.25
C VAL A 52 -1.33 0.84 -1.72
N GLU A 53 -2.33 0.41 -2.49
CA GLU A 53 -2.19 0.18 -3.94
C GLU A 53 -1.70 1.42 -4.68
N GLU A 54 -2.32 2.57 -4.43
CA GLU A 54 -1.87 3.83 -5.03
C GLU A 54 -0.47 4.19 -4.55
N ALA A 55 -0.15 4.08 -3.25
CA ALA A 55 1.20 4.36 -2.76
C ALA A 55 2.27 3.50 -3.45
N LEU A 56 2.00 2.19 -3.61
CA LEU A 56 2.91 1.25 -4.27
C LEU A 56 3.17 1.64 -5.74
N CYS A 57 2.17 2.17 -6.44
CA CYS A 57 2.33 2.62 -7.84
C CYS A 57 3.39 3.70 -8.01
N PHE A 58 3.75 4.42 -6.95
CA PHE A 58 4.76 5.49 -6.95
C PHE A 58 5.98 5.14 -6.10
N GLY A 59 6.13 3.87 -5.68
CA GLY A 59 7.27 3.42 -4.86
C GLY A 59 7.18 3.81 -3.39
N TRP A 60 5.99 4.17 -2.89
CA TRP A 60 5.75 4.50 -1.49
C TRP A 60 5.16 3.31 -0.74
N ILE A 61 5.40 3.26 0.57
CA ILE A 61 4.86 2.23 1.47
C ILE A 61 4.20 2.87 2.69
N ASP A 62 3.20 2.20 3.23
CA ASP A 62 2.61 2.56 4.51
C ASP A 62 3.47 2.07 5.68
N SER A 63 3.31 2.74 6.83
CA SER A 63 3.94 2.29 8.08
C SER A 63 3.04 2.53 9.30
N THR A 64 3.32 3.57 10.08
CA THR A 64 2.73 3.79 11.40
C THR A 64 1.31 4.34 11.28
N VAL A 65 0.37 3.73 12.01
CA VAL A 65 -0.97 4.30 12.27
C VAL A 65 -0.98 4.99 13.62
N LYS A 66 -1.60 6.17 13.70
CA LYS A 66 -1.88 6.86 14.97
C LYS A 66 -3.31 7.32 15.06
N ARG A 67 -3.81 7.48 16.28
CA ARG A 67 -5.05 8.19 16.55
C ARG A 67 -4.78 9.69 16.42
N LEU A 68 -5.58 10.38 15.60
CA LEU A 68 -5.55 11.85 15.52
C LEU A 68 -6.54 12.45 16.52
N ASP A 69 -7.79 11.97 16.49
CA ASP A 69 -8.87 12.45 17.35
C ASP A 69 -9.91 11.34 17.63
N GLU A 70 -11.12 11.70 18.04
CA GLU A 70 -12.23 10.77 18.27
C GLU A 70 -12.69 10.06 16.98
N HIS A 71 -12.69 10.74 15.84
CA HIS A 71 -13.29 10.29 14.59
C HIS A 71 -12.27 9.92 13.50
N HIS A 72 -10.99 10.26 13.68
CA HIS A 72 -9.95 10.08 12.66
C HIS A 72 -8.72 9.35 13.19
N THR A 73 -8.08 8.62 12.28
CA THR A 73 -6.73 8.09 12.39
C THR A 73 -5.84 8.73 11.34
N VAL A 74 -4.53 8.69 11.53
CA VAL A 74 -3.56 9.04 10.50
C VAL A 74 -2.68 7.84 10.17
N GLN A 75 -2.43 7.61 8.89
CA GLN A 75 -1.54 6.58 8.37
C GLN A 75 -0.33 7.25 7.73
N ARG A 76 0.86 6.91 8.20
CA ARG A 76 2.12 7.40 7.62
C ARG A 76 2.43 6.64 6.34
N PHE A 77 2.84 7.37 5.30
CA PHE A 77 3.41 6.86 4.06
C PHE A 77 4.76 7.52 3.80
N THR A 78 5.71 6.77 3.26
CA THR A 78 7.05 7.23 2.92
C THR A 78 7.54 6.57 1.64
N PRO A 79 8.45 7.20 0.87
CA PRO A 79 9.19 6.50 -0.17
C PRO A 79 9.86 5.26 0.41
N ARG A 80 9.77 4.14 -0.30
CA ARG A 80 10.43 2.90 0.12
C ARG A 80 11.94 3.09 0.07
N ARG A 81 12.64 2.54 1.07
CA ARG A 81 14.11 2.54 1.09
C ARG A 81 14.66 1.63 -0.01
N LYS A 82 15.63 2.11 -0.78
CA LYS A 82 16.34 1.28 -1.77
C LYS A 82 16.94 0.03 -1.10
N GLY A 83 16.73 -1.13 -1.72
CA GLY A 83 17.23 -2.43 -1.26
C GLY A 83 16.34 -3.16 -0.24
N SER A 84 15.23 -2.60 0.21
CA SER A 84 14.45 -3.16 1.32
C SER A 84 13.27 -4.06 0.93
N GLY A 85 13.40 -5.08 0.08
CA GLY A 85 12.32 -6.08 -0.21
C GLY A 85 10.88 -5.57 -0.44
N TYR A 86 9.94 -6.47 -0.73
CA TYR A 86 8.50 -6.19 -0.58
C TYR A 86 7.89 -7.39 0.15
N SER A 87 6.94 -7.13 1.03
CA SER A 87 6.16 -8.21 1.63
C SER A 87 5.32 -8.92 0.56
N GLN A 88 5.02 -10.21 0.75
CA GLN A 88 4.24 -10.97 -0.24
C GLN A 88 2.90 -10.28 -0.62
N PRO A 89 2.11 -9.70 0.32
CA PRO A 89 0.90 -8.97 -0.05
C PRO A 89 1.16 -7.72 -0.91
N ASN A 90 2.29 -7.04 -0.73
CA ASN A 90 2.63 -5.86 -1.55
C ASN A 90 3.17 -6.26 -2.92
N LYS A 91 3.88 -7.40 -3.02
CA LYS A 91 4.24 -7.99 -4.33
C LYS A 91 2.97 -8.27 -5.14
N GLU A 92 1.97 -8.87 -4.51
CA GLU A 92 0.71 -9.19 -5.19
C GLU A 92 -0.07 -7.96 -5.63
N ARG A 93 -0.17 -6.94 -4.76
CA ARG A 93 -0.76 -5.65 -5.15
C ARG A 93 -0.01 -5.00 -6.31
N LEU A 94 1.33 -5.06 -6.32
CA LEU A 94 2.13 -4.53 -7.41
C LEU A 94 1.83 -5.25 -8.73
N ARG A 95 1.69 -6.58 -8.73
CA ARG A 95 1.29 -7.34 -9.93
C ARG A 95 -0.04 -6.86 -10.49
N VAL A 96 -1.09 -6.84 -9.65
CA VAL A 96 -2.42 -6.38 -10.05
C VAL A 96 -2.40 -4.94 -10.58
N MET A 97 -1.64 -4.05 -9.94
CA MET A 97 -1.56 -2.65 -10.35
C MET A 97 -0.71 -2.45 -11.63
N ALA A 98 0.30 -3.28 -11.84
CA ALA A 98 1.13 -3.28 -13.05
C ALA A 98 0.32 -3.80 -14.26
N GLU A 99 -0.44 -4.89 -14.10
CA GLU A 99 -1.36 -5.39 -15.12
C GLU A 99 -2.40 -4.35 -15.55
N GLN A 100 -2.83 -3.49 -14.62
CA GLN A 100 -3.73 -2.37 -14.89
C GLN A 100 -3.04 -1.14 -15.50
N GLY A 101 -1.72 -1.17 -15.71
CA GLY A 101 -0.94 -0.05 -16.24
C GLY A 101 -0.90 1.17 -15.31
N LYS A 102 -1.05 0.98 -13.99
CA LYS A 102 -1.14 2.08 -13.02
C LYS A 102 0.17 2.43 -12.34
N VAL A 103 1.13 1.50 -12.34
CA VAL A 103 2.49 1.70 -11.80
C VAL A 103 3.27 2.59 -12.75
N ILE A 104 3.96 3.60 -12.23
CA ILE A 104 4.75 4.52 -13.05
C ILE A 104 6.02 3.83 -13.58
N GLU A 105 6.53 4.28 -14.72
CA GLU A 105 7.61 3.63 -15.47
C GLU A 105 8.85 3.31 -14.62
N ASN A 106 9.37 4.29 -13.89
CA ASN A 106 10.59 4.09 -13.07
C ASN A 106 10.38 3.08 -11.93
N ILE A 107 9.15 2.95 -11.43
CA ILE A 107 8.83 1.94 -10.41
C ILE A 107 8.64 0.58 -11.07
N LEU A 108 8.01 0.53 -12.24
CA LEU A 108 7.84 -0.69 -13.02
C LEU A 108 9.21 -1.32 -13.35
N GLU A 109 10.17 -0.52 -13.80
CA GLU A 109 11.56 -0.93 -14.01
C GLU A 109 12.21 -1.48 -12.73
N GLU A 110 12.01 -0.81 -11.58
CA GLU A 110 12.55 -1.27 -10.30
C GLU A 110 11.97 -2.62 -9.88
N VAL A 111 10.66 -2.83 -10.07
CA VAL A 111 9.95 -4.01 -9.55
C VAL A 111 9.82 -5.14 -10.56
N GLN A 112 10.31 -5.00 -11.79
CA GLN A 112 10.17 -6.02 -12.85
C GLN A 112 10.54 -7.43 -12.37
N HIS A 113 11.68 -7.56 -11.69
CA HIS A 113 12.13 -8.84 -11.13
C HIS A 113 11.12 -9.48 -10.16
N ILE A 114 10.34 -8.68 -9.42
CA ILE A 114 9.29 -9.13 -8.51
C ILE A 114 8.05 -9.58 -9.27
N LEU A 115 7.74 -8.91 -10.39
CA LEU A 115 6.60 -9.25 -11.23
C LEU A 115 6.85 -10.58 -11.95
N ASP A 116 8.10 -10.84 -12.33
CA ASP A 116 8.53 -12.09 -12.96
C ASP A 116 8.69 -13.27 -11.96
N GLU A 117 8.75 -12.99 -10.66
CA GLU A 117 8.80 -14.03 -9.62
C GLU A 117 7.45 -14.74 -9.49
N GLU A 118 7.43 -16.04 -9.78
CA GLU A 118 6.30 -16.91 -9.40
C GLU A 118 6.28 -17.17 -7.90
N TYR A 119 5.10 -17.04 -7.28
CA TYR A 119 4.94 -17.42 -5.88
C TYR A 119 4.87 -18.94 -5.75
N GLN A 120 5.88 -19.51 -5.11
CA GLN A 120 5.93 -20.94 -4.80
C GLN A 120 5.18 -21.19 -3.49
N TYR A 121 4.07 -21.93 -3.58
CA TYR A 121 3.35 -22.39 -2.40
C TYR A 121 4.15 -23.52 -1.72
N PRO A 122 4.22 -23.55 -0.38
CA PRO A 122 4.76 -24.69 0.34
C PRO A 122 4.08 -26.01 -0.06
N ASP A 123 4.86 -27.07 -0.25
CA ASP A 123 4.38 -28.37 -0.75
C ASP A 123 3.30 -29.00 0.16
N ASP A 124 3.38 -28.77 1.47
CA ASP A 124 2.42 -29.24 2.46
C ASP A 124 1.04 -28.57 2.30
N ILE A 125 1.01 -27.28 1.95
CA ILE A 125 -0.24 -26.57 1.63
C ILE A 125 -0.86 -27.12 0.35
N LEU A 126 -0.04 -27.33 -0.69
CA LEU A 126 -0.52 -27.90 -1.96
C LEU A 126 -1.07 -29.32 -1.77
N THR A 127 -0.36 -30.14 -0.99
CA THR A 127 -0.78 -31.50 -0.65
C THR A 127 -2.11 -31.50 0.12
N ALA A 128 -2.28 -30.57 1.07
CA ALA A 128 -3.52 -30.47 1.84
C ALA A 128 -4.71 -30.04 0.98
N LEU A 129 -4.52 -29.08 0.05
CA LEU A 129 -5.58 -28.65 -0.87
C LEU A 129 -6.01 -29.76 -1.84
N GLN A 130 -5.09 -30.60 -2.28
CA GLN A 130 -5.38 -31.72 -3.19
C GLN A 130 -6.10 -32.90 -2.52
N GLN A 131 -6.12 -32.96 -1.18
CA GLN A 131 -6.80 -34.00 -0.42
C GLN A 131 -8.26 -33.65 -0.10
N ASP A 132 -8.70 -32.43 -0.40
CA ASP A 132 -10.06 -31.97 -0.20
C ASP A 132 -10.82 -31.90 -1.55
N GLU A 133 -11.60 -32.94 -1.84
CA GLU A 133 -12.37 -33.07 -3.10
C GLU A 133 -13.43 -31.97 -3.29
N GLU A 134 -13.78 -31.18 -2.26
CA GLU A 134 -14.70 -30.04 -2.39
C GLU A 134 -14.01 -28.72 -2.77
N THR A 135 -12.68 -28.62 -2.65
CA THR A 135 -11.93 -27.35 -2.77
C THR A 135 -11.13 -27.23 -4.08
N TRP A 136 -11.06 -28.29 -4.91
CA TRP A 136 -10.32 -28.29 -6.19
C TRP A 136 -11.19 -27.96 -7.41
#